data_AF-A0A1E4GT89-F1
#
_entry.id   AF-A0A1E4GT89-F1
#
_cell.length_a   1.000
_cell.length_b   1.000
_cell.length_c   1.000
_cell.angle_alpha   90.00
_cell.angle_beta   90.00
_cell.angle_gamma   90.00
#
_symmetry.space_group_name_H-M   'P 1'
#
loop_
_entity.id
_entity.type
_entity.pdbx_description
1 polymer ?
#
loop_
_entity_poly.entity_id
_entity_poly.type
_entity_poly.pdbx_seq_one_letter_code
_entity_poly.pdbx_strand_id
1 'polypeptide(L)'
;MSVRLTDAPFDPGALLSDFARNRTETGAVATFTGLARAEAGATTVLELEAYPGFTEAQIGRIADQACERFGLHDLAILHRVGRIAPGDPIVFVATAAGHRRAAFEACDFLMDYLKSRAPFWKKEHGPSGERWIEPTAQDHADRERWGG
;
A
#
# COMPACT_ATOMS: atom_id res chain seq x y z
N MET A 1 -6.76 -6.86 -12.09
CA MET A 1 -5.64 -6.42 -11.23
C MET A 1 -5.18 -5.02 -11.64
N SER A 2 -4.96 -4.11 -10.69
CA SER A 2 -4.41 -2.78 -10.98
C SER A 2 -3.36 -2.36 -9.95
N VAL A 3 -2.20 -1.87 -10.40
CA VAL A 3 -1.15 -1.26 -9.56
C VAL A 3 -0.86 0.13 -10.13
N ARG A 4 -0.98 1.18 -9.31
CA ARG A 4 -0.78 2.56 -9.75
C ARG A 4 -0.09 3.41 -8.68
N LEU A 5 0.75 4.34 -9.13
CA LEU A 5 1.25 5.45 -8.33
C LEU A 5 0.55 6.74 -8.74
N THR A 6 0.36 7.65 -7.79
CA THR A 6 -0.27 8.96 -8.04
C THR A 6 0.29 10.02 -7.09
N ASP A 7 0.40 11.26 -7.50
CA ASP A 7 0.67 12.38 -6.58
C ASP A 7 -0.62 13.02 -6.03
N ALA A 8 -1.72 12.89 -6.79
CA ALA A 8 -3.04 13.36 -6.42
C ALA A 8 -3.61 12.64 -5.18
N PRO A 9 -4.40 13.34 -4.34
CA PRO A 9 -5.17 12.71 -3.27
C PRO A 9 -6.25 11.79 -3.84
N PHE A 10 -6.71 10.83 -3.04
CA PHE A 10 -7.77 9.90 -3.40
C PHE A 10 -8.74 9.67 -2.24
N ASP A 11 -9.97 9.26 -2.56
CA ASP A 11 -10.99 8.84 -1.59
C ASP A 11 -11.03 7.30 -1.50
N PRO A 12 -10.62 6.70 -0.36
CA PRO A 12 -10.66 5.25 -0.17
C PRO A 12 -12.06 4.64 -0.28
N GLY A 13 -13.10 5.37 0.15
CA GLY A 13 -14.49 4.89 0.11
C GLY A 13 -15.01 4.78 -1.32
N ALA A 14 -14.69 5.77 -2.16
CA ALA A 14 -14.99 5.72 -3.58
C ALA A 14 -14.25 4.57 -4.27
N LEU A 15 -12.95 4.40 -3.99
CA LEU A 15 -12.15 3.30 -4.55
C LEU A 15 -12.68 1.92 -4.17
N LEU A 16 -13.06 1.73 -2.90
CA LEU A 16 -13.70 0.49 -2.45
C LEU A 16 -15.03 0.25 -3.18
N SER A 17 -15.88 1.26 -3.27
CA SER A 17 -17.19 1.17 -3.93
C SER A 17 -17.05 0.78 -5.40
N ASP A 18 -16.06 1.37 -6.09
CA ASP A 18 -15.76 1.04 -7.48
C ASP A 18 -15.15 -0.36 -7.60
N PHE A 19 -14.21 -0.72 -6.72
CA PHE A 19 -13.56 -2.03 -6.75
C PHE A 19 -14.54 -3.17 -6.49
N ALA A 20 -15.52 -3.01 -5.60
CA ALA A 20 -16.48 -4.05 -5.24
C ALA A 20 -17.66 -4.18 -6.22
N ARG A 21 -17.81 -3.23 -7.16
CA ARG A 21 -19.00 -3.13 -8.02
C ARG A 21 -19.14 -4.33 -8.93
N ASN A 22 -20.37 -4.86 -9.05
CA ASN A 22 -20.78 -5.89 -10.01
C ASN A 22 -19.98 -7.20 -9.99
N ARG A 23 -19.38 -7.58 -8.85
CA ARG A 23 -18.67 -8.87 -8.70
C ARG A 23 -19.62 -9.97 -8.24
N THR A 24 -20.08 -10.80 -9.17
CA THR A 24 -21.06 -11.87 -8.88
C THR A 24 -20.45 -13.13 -8.28
N GLU A 25 -19.17 -13.34 -8.52
CA GLU A 25 -18.39 -14.52 -8.13
C GLU A 25 -17.53 -14.28 -6.89
N THR A 26 -17.48 -13.04 -6.38
CA THR A 26 -16.66 -12.66 -5.22
C THR A 26 -17.46 -12.71 -3.93
N GLY A 27 -17.02 -13.54 -2.98
CA GLY A 27 -17.68 -13.69 -1.67
C GLY A 27 -17.08 -12.80 -0.57
N ALA A 28 -15.92 -12.18 -0.80
CA ALA A 28 -15.31 -11.24 0.14
C ALA A 28 -14.39 -10.23 -0.54
N VAL A 29 -14.43 -9.01 -0.03
CA VAL A 29 -13.45 -7.95 -0.29
C VAL A 29 -12.82 -7.55 1.04
N ALA A 30 -11.50 -7.47 1.08
CA ALA A 30 -10.76 -6.89 2.19
C ALA A 30 -9.97 -5.68 1.67
N THR A 31 -9.94 -4.60 2.45
CA THR A 31 -9.20 -3.39 2.09
C THR A 31 -8.37 -2.88 3.24
N PHE A 32 -7.23 -2.30 2.92
CA PHE A 32 -6.41 -1.53 3.83
C PHE A 32 -6.21 -0.12 3.29
N THR A 33 -6.33 0.87 4.16
CA THR A 33 -5.94 2.26 3.88
C THR A 33 -4.89 2.69 4.89
N GLY A 34 -3.70 3.02 4.40
CA GLY A 34 -2.68 3.68 5.20
C GLY A 34 -2.95 5.19 5.20
N LEU A 35 -2.79 5.81 6.36
CA LEU A 35 -2.81 7.27 6.50
C LEU A 35 -1.41 7.75 6.86
N ALA A 36 -0.99 8.88 6.28
CA ALA A 36 0.22 9.55 6.72
C ALA A 36 0.06 9.98 8.18
N ARG A 37 1.03 9.64 9.02
CA ARG A 37 1.02 10.02 10.44
C ARG A 37 1.96 11.20 10.65
N ALA A 38 1.56 12.14 11.50
CA ALA A 38 2.50 13.08 12.09
C ALA A 38 3.24 12.38 13.22
N GLU A 39 4.57 12.40 13.22
CA GLU A 39 5.29 12.14 14.47
C GLU A 39 5.09 13.33 15.41
N ALA A 40 5.00 13.04 16.71
CA ALA A 40 4.64 14.01 17.73
C ALA A 40 5.59 15.21 17.72
N GLY A 41 5.11 16.34 17.19
CA GLY A 41 5.74 17.66 17.29
C GLY A 41 6.67 18.11 16.16
N ALA A 42 6.89 17.33 15.09
CA ALA A 42 7.92 17.67 14.10
C ALA A 42 7.54 17.55 12.62
N THR A 43 6.67 16.60 12.21
CA THR A 43 6.45 16.33 10.78
C THR A 43 5.27 17.12 10.24
N THR A 44 5.54 18.14 9.42
CA THR A 44 4.53 18.96 8.75
C THR A 44 4.06 18.34 7.43
N VAL A 45 4.98 17.70 6.69
CA VAL A 45 4.70 17.07 5.41
C VAL A 45 5.57 15.82 5.27
N LEU A 46 4.95 14.74 4.81
CA LEU A 46 5.62 13.54 4.36
C LEU A 46 5.85 13.63 2.86
N GLU A 47 7.08 13.50 2.40
CA GLU A 47 7.43 13.41 0.98
C GLU A 47 7.89 12.00 0.64
N LEU A 48 7.28 11.42 -0.39
CA LEU A 48 7.58 10.07 -0.86
C LEU A 48 8.02 10.10 -2.31
N GLU A 49 9.22 9.61 -2.56
CA GLU A 49 9.74 9.43 -3.89
C GLU A 49 9.69 7.97 -4.29
N ALA A 50 9.45 7.72 -5.57
CA ALA A 50 9.45 6.40 -6.18
C ALA A 50 10.21 6.49 -7.51
N TYR A 51 10.81 5.38 -7.93
CA TYR A 51 11.44 5.32 -9.25
C TYR A 51 10.37 4.95 -10.29
N PRO A 52 10.00 5.86 -11.21
CA PRO A 52 8.91 5.61 -12.14
C PRO A 52 9.13 4.34 -12.96
N GLY A 53 8.10 3.50 -13.07
CA GLY A 53 8.13 2.23 -13.78
C GLY A 53 8.80 1.09 -13.03
N PHE A 54 9.88 1.33 -12.27
CA PHE A 54 10.51 0.28 -11.46
C PHE A 54 9.68 -0.04 -10.23
N THR A 55 9.21 0.98 -9.50
CA THR A 55 8.40 0.78 -8.29
C THR A 55 7.09 0.07 -8.63
N GLU A 56 6.37 0.49 -9.68
CA GLU A 56 5.17 -0.23 -10.14
C GLU A 56 5.48 -1.67 -10.55
N ALA A 57 6.60 -1.92 -11.25
CA ALA A 57 6.97 -3.27 -11.65
C ALA A 57 7.28 -4.18 -10.46
N GLN A 58 7.95 -3.69 -9.42
CA GLN A 58 8.18 -4.46 -8.19
C GLN A 58 6.88 -4.80 -7.48
N ILE A 59 5.98 -3.81 -7.34
CA ILE A 59 4.67 -4.00 -6.73
C ILE A 59 3.80 -4.95 -7.59
N GLY A 60 3.91 -4.88 -8.91
CA GLY A 60 3.25 -5.80 -9.84
C GLY A 60 3.65 -7.25 -9.60
N ARG A 61 4.95 -7.54 -9.43
CA ARG A 61 5.41 -8.92 -9.18
C ARG A 61 4.86 -9.49 -7.89
N ILE A 62 4.81 -8.72 -6.80
CA ILE A 62 4.23 -9.22 -5.54
C ILE A 62 2.72 -9.37 -5.65
N ALA A 63 2.06 -8.52 -6.43
CA ALA A 63 0.64 -8.62 -6.70
C ALA A 63 0.30 -9.92 -7.45
N ASP A 64 1.08 -10.27 -8.47
CA ASP A 64 0.96 -11.55 -9.18
C ASP A 64 1.15 -12.73 -8.22
N GLN A 65 2.19 -12.68 -7.37
CA GLN A 65 2.43 -13.71 -6.35
C GLN A 65 1.25 -13.83 -5.36
N ALA A 66 0.64 -12.72 -4.95
CA ALA A 66 -0.53 -12.75 -4.07
C ALA A 66 -1.74 -13.39 -4.76
N CYS A 67 -1.98 -13.08 -6.03
CA CYS A 67 -3.03 -13.71 -6.83
C CYS A 67 -2.86 -15.23 -6.88
N GLU A 68 -1.66 -15.70 -7.21
CA GLU A 68 -1.34 -17.13 -7.29
C GLU A 68 -1.44 -17.82 -5.92
N ARG A 69 -0.87 -17.21 -4.88
CA ARG A 69 -0.79 -17.80 -3.54
C ARG A 69 -2.15 -17.94 -2.85
N PHE A 70 -3.04 -16.96 -3.04
CA PHE A 70 -4.31 -16.90 -2.29
C PHE A 70 -5.54 -17.16 -3.17
N GLY A 71 -5.37 -17.37 -4.48
CA GLY A 71 -6.49 -17.59 -5.40
C GLY A 71 -7.42 -16.38 -5.50
N LEU A 72 -6.83 -15.18 -5.61
CA LEU A 72 -7.61 -13.95 -5.70
C LEU A 72 -8.36 -13.86 -7.04
N HIS A 73 -9.59 -13.35 -6.99
CA HIS A 73 -10.32 -12.99 -8.19
C HIS A 73 -9.81 -11.66 -8.75
N ASP A 74 -9.40 -10.75 -7.86
CA ASP A 74 -8.83 -9.47 -8.25
C ASP A 74 -8.11 -8.78 -7.08
N LEU A 75 -7.30 -7.77 -7.40
CA LEU A 75 -6.73 -6.84 -6.43
C LEU A 75 -6.51 -5.46 -7.04
N ALA A 76 -6.46 -4.44 -6.18
CA ALA A 76 -6.08 -3.08 -6.54
C ALA A 76 -5.10 -2.50 -5.52
N ILE A 77 -4.04 -1.86 -6.01
CA ILE A 77 -3.07 -1.10 -5.22
C ILE A 77 -2.96 0.30 -5.81
N LEU A 78 -3.19 1.31 -4.98
CA LEU A 78 -2.93 2.71 -5.29
C LEU A 78 -2.04 3.29 -4.19
N HIS A 79 -0.86 3.79 -4.56
CA HIS A 79 0.06 4.40 -3.61
C HIS A 79 0.37 5.83 -3.99
N ARG A 80 0.34 6.74 -3.02
CA ARG A 80 0.71 8.14 -3.24
C ARG A 80 2.22 8.33 -3.25
N VAL A 81 2.66 9.27 -4.07
CA VAL A 81 4.01 9.82 -4.12
C VAL A 81 3.94 11.34 -4.00
N GLY A 82 5.08 12.01 -3.88
CA GLY A 82 5.17 13.44 -3.63
C GLY A 82 4.78 13.78 -2.20
N ARG A 83 4.26 14.99 -2.01
CA ARG A 83 3.95 15.58 -0.70
C ARG A 83 2.57 15.19 -0.20
N ILE A 84 2.52 14.66 1.01
CA ILE A 84 1.35 14.08 1.65
C ILE A 84 1.22 14.68 3.05
N ALA A 85 0.05 15.25 3.35
CA ALA A 85 -0.21 15.84 4.65
C ALA A 85 -0.54 14.75 5.69
N PRO A 86 -0.19 14.95 6.96
CA PRO A 86 -0.68 14.07 8.03
C PRO A 86 -2.20 13.94 8.01
N GLY A 87 -2.70 12.72 8.18
CA GLY A 87 -4.12 12.37 8.09
C GLY A 87 -4.58 11.99 6.68
N ASP A 88 -3.84 12.34 5.63
CA ASP A 88 -4.21 11.98 4.27
C ASP A 88 -3.98 10.48 3.99
N PRO A 89 -4.84 9.85 3.17
CA PRO A 89 -4.57 8.55 2.59
C PRO A 89 -3.26 8.54 1.81
N ILE A 90 -2.38 7.59 2.15
CA ILE A 90 -1.09 7.38 1.49
C ILE A 90 -1.07 6.14 0.60
N VAL A 91 -1.79 5.09 0.99
CA VAL A 91 -1.85 3.83 0.25
C VAL A 91 -3.21 3.20 0.45
N PHE A 92 -3.72 2.62 -0.62
CA PHE A 92 -4.94 1.82 -0.65
C PHE A 92 -4.62 0.46 -1.27
N VAL A 93 -4.99 -0.60 -0.57
CA VAL A 93 -4.93 -1.99 -1.06
C VAL A 93 -6.31 -2.59 -0.94
N ALA A 94 -6.77 -3.26 -1.99
CA ALA A 94 -7.99 -4.05 -2.00
C ALA A 94 -7.74 -5.42 -2.59
N THR A 95 -8.31 -6.45 -1.99
CA THR A 95 -8.25 -7.84 -2.48
C THR A 95 -9.66 -8.41 -2.53
N ALA A 96 -9.96 -9.14 -3.60
CA ALA A 96 -11.23 -9.83 -3.82
C ALA A 96 -10.99 -11.33 -3.92
N ALA A 97 -11.75 -12.12 -3.16
CA ALA A 97 -11.66 -13.58 -3.17
C ALA A 97 -13.04 -14.24 -2.94
N GLY A 98 -13.13 -15.54 -3.21
CA GLY A 98 -14.33 -16.32 -2.91
C GLY A 98 -14.68 -16.35 -1.42
N HIS A 99 -13.68 -16.25 -0.53
CA HIS A 99 -13.88 -16.29 0.91
C HIS A 99 -13.00 -15.28 1.67
N ARG A 100 -13.51 -14.82 2.82
CA ARG A 100 -12.89 -13.76 3.64
C ARG A 100 -11.44 -14.02 4.03
N ARG A 101 -11.07 -15.28 4.31
CA ARG A 101 -9.72 -15.61 4.78
C ARG A 101 -8.67 -15.29 3.72
N ALA A 102 -8.90 -15.73 2.48
CA ALA A 102 -8.02 -15.44 1.36
C ALA A 102 -7.90 -13.93 1.11
N ALA A 103 -9.02 -13.18 1.19
CA ALA A 103 -8.99 -11.73 1.03
C ALA A 103 -8.15 -11.06 2.12
N PHE A 104 -8.37 -11.39 3.40
CA PHE A 104 -7.60 -10.82 4.52
C PHE A 104 -6.12 -11.15 4.44
N GLU A 105 -5.77 -12.42 4.27
CA GLU A 105 -4.37 -12.87 4.25
C GLU A 105 -3.61 -12.26 3.07
N ALA A 106 -4.24 -12.14 1.90
CA ALA A 106 -3.61 -11.47 0.77
C ALA A 106 -3.43 -9.97 0.99
N CYS A 107 -4.40 -9.29 1.61
CA CYS A 107 -4.29 -7.88 1.91
C CYS A 107 -3.15 -7.62 2.92
N ASP A 108 -3.00 -8.48 3.93
CA ASP A 108 -1.92 -8.43 4.92
C ASP A 108 -0.55 -8.71 4.26
N PHE A 109 -0.46 -9.76 3.45
CA PHE A 109 0.73 -10.12 2.67
C PHE A 109 1.23 -8.97 1.78
N LEU A 110 0.33 -8.32 1.04
CA LEU A 110 0.67 -7.19 0.18
C LEU A 110 1.17 -6.00 1.00
N MET A 111 0.55 -5.73 2.16
CA MET A 111 0.95 -4.62 3.02
C MET A 111 2.33 -4.85 3.67
N ASP A 112 2.63 -6.07 4.09
CA ASP A 112 3.96 -6.41 4.62
C ASP A 112 5.04 -6.18 3.57
N TYR A 113 4.80 -6.56 2.31
CA TYR A 113 5.72 -6.24 1.21
C TYR A 113 5.83 -4.73 0.95
N LEU A 114 4.70 -4.02 0.86
CA LEU A 114 4.68 -2.59 0.56
C LEU A 114 5.43 -1.76 1.60
N LYS A 115 5.40 -2.17 2.87
CA LYS A 115 6.16 -1.50 3.94
C LYS A 115 7.64 -1.86 3.95
N SER A 116 7.98 -3.11 3.65
CA SER A 116 9.34 -3.62 3.87
C SER A 116 10.25 -3.66 2.64
N ARG A 117 9.66 -3.73 1.43
CA ARG A 117 10.39 -4.05 0.20
C ARG A 117 10.06 -3.13 -0.97
N ALA A 118 8.94 -2.42 -0.94
CA ALA A 118 8.62 -1.52 -2.04
C ALA A 118 9.65 -0.37 -2.08
N PRO A 119 10.23 -0.06 -3.27
CA PRO A 119 11.28 0.94 -3.40
C PRO A 119 10.68 2.34 -3.36
N PHE A 120 10.43 2.81 -2.14
CA PHE A 120 10.05 4.17 -1.81
C PHE A 120 11.12 4.83 -0.95
N TRP A 121 11.37 6.11 -1.18
CA TRP A 121 12.24 6.92 -0.33
C TRP A 121 11.41 7.93 0.43
N LYS A 122 11.52 7.88 1.75
CA LYS A 122 10.72 8.67 2.67
C LYS A 122 11.54 9.87 3.16
N LYS A 123 11.00 11.08 2.98
CA LYS A 123 11.58 12.33 3.46
C LYS A 123 10.54 13.08 4.30
N GLU A 124 10.94 13.57 5.46
CA GLU A 124 10.08 14.35 6.34
C GLU A 124 10.52 15.81 6.39
N HIS A 125 9.52 16.69 6.37
CA HIS A 125 9.70 18.14 6.47
C HIS A 125 9.19 18.62 7.82
N GLY A 126 10.05 19.29 8.59
CA GLY A 126 9.71 19.84 9.89
C GLY A 126 10.29 21.22 10.17
N PRO A 127 10.00 21.81 11.34
CA PRO A 127 10.48 23.15 11.72
C PRO A 127 12.01 23.28 11.72
N SER A 128 12.72 22.16 11.93
CA SER A 128 14.19 22.07 11.94
C SER A 128 14.81 21.78 10.56
N GLY A 129 14.00 21.71 9.50
CA GLY A 129 14.45 21.37 8.14
C GLY A 129 14.00 19.98 7.68
N GLU A 130 14.66 19.48 6.63
CA GLU A 130 14.34 18.22 5.98
C GLU A 130 15.20 17.05 6.49
N ARG A 131 14.60 15.86 6.60
CA ARG A 131 15.30 14.64 7.02
C ARG A 131 14.86 13.43 6.21
N TRP A 132 15.82 12.68 5.68
CA TRP A 132 15.57 11.36 5.09
C TRP A 132 15.35 10.32 6.20
N ILE A 133 14.39 9.43 5.98
CA ILE A 133 14.06 8.35 6.91
C ILE A 133 14.61 7.04 6.40
N GLU A 134 15.38 6.39 7.26
CA GLU A 134 15.87 5.04 7.04
C GLU A 134 14.78 4.01 7.40
N PRO A 135 14.71 2.87 6.68
CA PRO A 135 13.82 1.77 7.02
C PRO A 135 14.00 1.30 8.47
N THR A 136 12.90 0.91 9.14
CA THR A 136 12.95 0.50 10.55
C THR A 136 13.28 -0.98 10.71
N ALA A 137 13.80 -1.40 11.87
CA ALA A 137 14.07 -2.80 12.18
C ALA A 137 12.81 -3.70 12.16
N GLN A 138 11.62 -3.12 12.41
CA GLN A 138 10.35 -3.83 12.34
C GLN A 138 9.99 -4.21 10.90
N ASP A 139 10.29 -3.33 9.94
CA ASP A 139 10.12 -3.59 8.50
C ASP A 139 10.99 -4.78 8.05
N HIS A 140 12.10 -5.06 8.74
CA HIS A 140 12.91 -6.23 8.47
C HIS A 140 12.30 -7.54 8.98
N ALA A 141 11.59 -7.54 10.11
CA ALA A 141 11.01 -8.73 10.72
C ALA A 141 9.75 -9.23 9.99
N ASP A 142 8.91 -8.32 9.49
CA ASP A 142 7.69 -8.66 8.72
C ASP A 142 8.05 -9.42 7.41
N ARG A 143 9.30 -9.33 6.95
CA ARG A 143 9.82 -10.03 5.76
C ARG A 143 9.87 -11.54 5.92
N GLU A 144 10.03 -12.07 7.12
CA GLU A 144 10.28 -13.49 7.36
C GLU A 144 8.97 -14.28 7.54
N ARG A 145 7.88 -13.59 7.90
CA ARG A 145 6.57 -14.21 8.18
C ARG A 145 5.98 -14.97 6.99
N TRP A 146 6.26 -14.50 5.76
CA TRP A 146 5.68 -15.08 4.54
C TRP A 146 6.61 -16.02 3.77
N GLY A 147 7.83 -16.25 4.30
CA GLY A 147 8.86 -17.19 3.86
C GLY A 147 8.80 -17.69 2.42
N GLY A 148 9.71 -17.18 1.58
CA GLY A 148 10.10 -17.75 0.27
C GLY A 148 9.02 -17.75 -0.79
#